data_AF-A0A2V7U2R4-F1
#
_entry.id   AF-A0A2V7U2R4-F1
#
_cell.length_a   1.000
_cell.length_b   1.000
_cell.length_c   1.000
_cell.angle_alpha   90.00
_cell.angle_beta   90.00
_cell.angle_gamma   90.00
#
_symmetry.space_group_name_H-M   'P 1'
#
loop_
_entity.id
_entity.type
_entity.pdbx_description
1 polymer ?
#
loop_
_entity_poly.entity_id
_entity_poly.type
_entity_poly.pdbx_seq_one_letter_code
_entity_poly.pdbx_strand_id
1 'polypeptide(L)'
;MPVLLMVDRSEPGLRNEPRISALLWWAEKEPWLLDAQQFRSEGELRRWLDEVAATYKNIAVRWTDKLKAEKMLAKAIVECLGLALP
;
A
#
# COMPACT_ATOMS: atom_id res chain seq x y z
N MET A 1 2.58 -17.12 3.61
CA MET A 1 1.65 -16.96 2.48
C MET A 1 1.99 -15.67 1.77
N PRO A 2 2.24 -15.70 0.45
CA PRO A 2 2.59 -14.50 -0.29
C PRO A 2 1.35 -13.63 -0.53
N VAL A 3 1.49 -12.33 -0.31
CA VAL A 3 0.44 -11.33 -0.55
C VAL A 3 0.93 -10.25 -1.50
N LEU A 4 0.00 -9.67 -2.26
CA LEU A 4 0.26 -8.54 -3.14
C LEU A 4 -0.41 -7.29 -2.56
N LEU A 5 0.41 -6.28 -2.26
CA LEU A 5 -0.02 -4.97 -1.82
C LEU A 5 -0.07 -4.01 -3.02
N MET A 6 -1.17 -3.28 -3.15
CA MET A 6 -1.31 -2.19 -4.11
C MET A 6 -1.73 -0.94 -3.37
N VAL A 7 -1.02 0.17 -3.59
CA VAL A 7 -1.29 1.46 -2.96
C VAL A 7 -1.41 2.53 -4.04
N ASP A 8 -2.43 3.38 -3.93
CA ASP A 8 -2.61 4.54 -4.81
C ASP A 8 -3.13 5.73 -4.01
N ARG A 9 -2.65 6.95 -4.32
CA ARG A 9 -3.24 8.17 -3.78
C ARG A 9 -4.23 8.75 -4.78
N SER A 10 -5.49 8.91 -4.39
CA SER A 10 -6.47 9.57 -5.22
C SER A 10 -6.09 11.03 -5.42
N GLU A 11 -6.35 11.55 -6.62
CA GLU A 11 -6.34 13.00 -6.81
C GLU A 11 -7.37 13.65 -5.88
N PRO A 12 -7.14 14.88 -5.39
CA PRO A 12 -8.11 15.57 -4.57
C PRO A 12 -9.42 15.72 -5.36
N GLY A 13 -10.49 15.06 -4.91
CA GLY A 13 -11.82 15.23 -5.51
C GLY A 13 -12.43 16.59 -5.19
N LEU A 14 -13.71 16.80 -5.52
CA LEU A 14 -14.47 18.04 -5.24
C LEU A 14 -14.42 18.54 -3.78
N ARG A 15 -14.05 17.67 -2.83
CA ARG A 15 -13.88 17.99 -1.40
C ARG A 15 -12.43 18.27 -0.99
N ASN A 16 -11.48 18.30 -1.93
CA ASN A 16 -10.04 18.55 -1.73
C ASN A 16 -9.34 17.64 -0.71
N GLU A 17 -9.91 16.49 -0.35
CA GLU A 17 -9.27 15.54 0.55
C GLU A 17 -8.49 14.49 -0.26
N PRO A 18 -7.14 14.53 -0.31
CA PRO A 18 -6.37 13.43 -0.87
C PRO A 18 -6.57 12.19 0.01
N ARG A 19 -6.96 11.07 -0.61
CA ARG A 19 -7.10 9.78 0.07
C ARG A 19 -6.06 8.81 -0.44
N ILE A 20 -5.51 7.99 0.44
CA ILE A 20 -4.62 6.91 0.07
C ILE A 20 -5.44 5.62 0.14
N SER A 21 -5.58 4.92 -0.98
CA SER A 21 -6.21 3.60 -1.02
C SER A 21 -5.14 2.53 -0.97
N ALA A 22 -5.33 1.51 -0.14
CA ALA A 22 -4.50 0.32 -0.14
C ALA A 22 -5.36 -0.93 -0.28
N LEU A 23 -4.93 -1.86 -1.11
CA LEU A 23 -5.56 -3.15 -1.35
C LEU A 23 -4.54 -4.25 -1.11
N LEU A 24 -4.91 -5.25 -0.32
CA LEU A 24 -4.11 -6.43 -0.05
C LEU A 24 -4.78 -7.66 -0.66
N TRP A 25 -4.04 -8.40 -1.46
CA TRP A 25 -4.54 -9.59 -2.18
C TRP A 25 -3.71 -10.82 -1.84
N TRP A 26 -4.30 -12.00 -1.96
CA TRP A 26 -3.51 -13.24 -2.06
C TRP A 26 -2.77 -13.28 -3.39
N ALA A 27 -1.50 -13.68 -3.35
CA ALA A 27 -0.64 -13.76 -4.55
C ALA A 27 -0.63 -15.16 -5.20
N GLU A 28 -1.55 -16.05 -4.81
CA GLU A 28 -1.68 -17.39 -5.39
C GLU A 28 -2.55 -17.41 -6.65
N LYS A 29 -2.71 -18.59 -7.28
CA LYS A 29 -3.37 -18.78 -8.59
C LYS A 29 -4.79 -18.21 -8.65
N GLU A 30 -5.47 -18.15 -7.52
CA GLU A 30 -6.80 -17.53 -7.39
C GLU A 30 -6.68 -16.32 -6.46
N PRO A 31 -6.39 -15.12 -7.00
CA PRO A 31 -6.22 -13.93 -6.18
C PRO A 31 -7.56 -13.50 -5.62
N TRP A 32 -7.69 -13.51 -4.29
CA TRP A 32 -8.80 -12.87 -3.60
C TRP A 32 -8.33 -11.67 -2.78
N LEU A 33 -9.21 -10.68 -2.65
CA LEU A 33 -8.98 -9.50 -1.83
C LEU A 33 -9.07 -9.90 -0.35
N LEU A 34 -8.02 -9.60 0.41
CA LEU A 34 -7.99 -9.79 1.85
C LEU A 34 -8.50 -8.59 2.61
N ASP A 35 -8.01 -7.41 2.24
CA ASP A 35 -8.31 -6.17 2.92
C ASP A 35 -8.26 -5.01 1.94
N ALA A 36 -9.11 -4.03 2.17
CA ALA A 36 -9.21 -2.82 1.39
C ALA A 36 -9.47 -1.64 2.32
N GLN A 37 -8.51 -0.71 2.36
CA GLN A 37 -8.56 0.41 3.28
C GLN A 37 -8.38 1.74 2.54
N GLN A 38 -8.97 2.79 3.10
CA GLN A 38 -8.73 4.17 2.71
C GLN A 38 -8.22 4.97 3.89
N PHE A 39 -7.13 5.69 3.68
CA PHE A 39 -6.48 6.51 4.69
C PHE A 39 -6.55 7.98 4.30
N ARG A 40 -6.68 8.84 5.31
CA ARG A 40 -6.65 10.29 5.16
C ARG A 40 -5.25 10.86 5.31
N SER A 41 -4.31 10.07 5.81
CA SER A 41 -2.92 10.49 6.02
C SER A 41 -1.93 9.35 5.82
N GLU A 42 -0.67 9.71 5.55
CA GLU A 42 0.43 8.75 5.51
C GLU A 42 0.66 8.07 6.88
N GLY A 43 0.40 8.77 7.98
CA GLY A 43 0.55 8.21 9.33
C GLY A 43 -0.44 7.07 9.61
N GLU A 44 -1.67 7.15 9.11
CA GLU A 44 -2.64 6.05 9.19
C GLU A 44 -2.21 4.87 8.31
N LEU A 45 -1.75 5.15 7.08
CA LEU A 45 -1.21 4.13 6.19
C LEU A 45 -0.04 3.38 6.85
N ARG A 46 0.93 4.10 7.44
CA ARG A 46 2.12 3.50 8.07
C ARG A 46 1.74 2.50 9.16
N ARG A 47 0.81 2.87 10.05
CA ARG A 47 0.32 1.95 11.09
C ARG A 47 -0.28 0.68 10.51
N TRP A 48 -1.13 0.82 9.49
CA TRP A 48 -1.71 -0.34 8.82
C TRP A 48 -0.64 -1.18 8.11
N LEU A 49 0.36 -0.57 7.48
CA LEU A 49 1.47 -1.30 6.87
C LEU A 49 2.32 -2.05 7.90
N ASP A 50 2.52 -1.50 9.10
CA ASP A 50 3.21 -2.18 10.19
C ASP A 50 2.42 -3.42 10.66
N GLU A 51 1.08 -3.34 10.73
CA GLU A 51 0.21 -4.47 11.03
C GLU A 51 0.25 -5.54 9.92
N VAL A 52 0.27 -5.12 8.66
CA VAL A 52 0.43 -6.02 7.50
C VAL A 52 1.79 -6.71 7.55
N ALA A 53 2.88 -5.97 7.83
CA ALA A 53 4.22 -6.53 7.96
C ALA A 53 4.36 -7.51 9.13
N ALA A 54 3.66 -7.25 10.24
CA ALA A 54 3.60 -8.17 11.39
C ALA A 54 2.83 -9.46 11.07
N THR A 55 1.82 -9.38 10.20
CA THR A 55 0.94 -10.50 9.85
C THR A 55 1.50 -11.35 8.71
N TYR A 56 2.05 -10.71 7.68
CA TYR A 56 2.47 -11.36 6.43
C TYR A 56 3.97 -11.23 6.21
N LYS A 57 4.66 -12.37 6.08
CA LYS A 57 6.12 -12.41 5.90
C LYS A 57 6.60 -12.25 4.45
N ASN A 58 5.70 -12.40 3.47
CA ASN A 58 6.06 -12.34 2.05
C ASN A 58 5.11 -11.40 1.34
N ILE A 59 5.50 -10.13 1.27
CA ILE A 59 4.69 -9.05 0.71
C ILE A 59 5.37 -8.56 -0.56
N ALA A 60 4.70 -8.75 -1.70
CA ALA A 60 5.06 -8.10 -2.95
C ALA A 60 4.29 -6.79 -3.08
N VAL A 61 4.95 -5.72 -3.52
CA VAL A 61 4.27 -4.43 -3.79
C VAL A 61 4.10 -4.27 -5.29
N ARG A 62 2.88 -3.96 -5.73
CA ARG A 62 2.60 -3.56 -7.11
C ARG A 62 2.97 -2.10 -7.32
N TRP A 63 4.18 -1.88 -7.80
CA TRP A 63 4.71 -0.55 -8.13
C TRP A 63 4.15 -0.02 -9.45
N THR A 64 3.05 0.74 -9.37
CA THR A 64 2.54 1.50 -10.52
C THR A 64 3.43 2.72 -10.81
N ASP A 65 3.43 3.23 -12.04
CA ASP A 65 4.22 4.41 -12.39
C ASP A 65 3.85 5.63 -11.55
N LYS A 66 2.57 5.75 -11.20
CA LYS A 66 2.06 6.78 -10.29
C LYS A 66 2.61 6.63 -8.88
N LEU A 67 2.62 5.42 -8.33
CA LEU A 67 3.20 5.17 -7.01
C LEU A 67 4.71 5.43 -7.00
N LYS A 68 5.43 5.06 -8.06
CA LYS A 68 6.86 5.35 -8.21
C LYS A 68 7.15 6.86 -8.29
N ALA A 69 6.26 7.63 -8.94
CA ALA A 69 6.38 9.08 -9.01
C ALA A 69 6.15 9.75 -7.64
N GLU A 70 5.33 9.16 -6.78
CA GLU A 70 5.07 9.63 -5.41
C GLU A 70 6.17 9.20 -4.42
N LYS A 71 7.32 9.88 -4.48
CA LYS A 71 8.52 9.55 -3.69
C LYS A 71 8.27 9.36 -2.18
N MET A 72 7.43 10.20 -1.57
CA MET A 72 7.13 10.13 -0.13
C MET A 72 6.34 8.85 0.21
N LEU A 73 5.33 8.53 -0.62
CA LEU A 73 4.50 7.35 -0.43
C LEU A 73 5.28 6.06 -0.69
N ALA A 74 6.07 6.03 -1.76
CA ALA A 74 6.95 4.91 -2.07
C ALA A 74 7.96 4.65 -0.94
N LYS A 75 8.57 5.73 -0.40
CA LYS A 75 9.48 5.64 0.73
C LYS A 75 8.78 5.10 1.98
N ALA A 76 7.57 5.57 2.30
CA ALA A 76 6.81 5.07 3.45
C ALA A 76 6.53 3.57 3.35
N ILE A 77 6.14 3.08 2.17
CA ILE A 77 5.89 1.65 1.93
C ILE A 77 7.17 0.85 2.13
N VAL A 78 8.28 1.32 1.56
CA VAL A 78 9.58 0.65 1.67
C VAL A 78 10.07 0.59 3.12
N GLU A 79 9.97 1.68 3.86
CA GLU A 79 10.39 1.75 5.27
C GLU A 79 9.57 0.80 6.15
N CYS A 80 8.24 0.81 6.04
CA CYS A 80 7.37 -0.04 6.85
C CYS A 80 7.52 -1.54 6.51
N LEU A 81 7.75 -1.87 5.24
CA LEU A 81 7.83 -3.26 4.78
C LEU A 81 9.26 -3.81 4.72
N GLY A 82 10.28 -2.99 5.00
CA GLY A 82 11.69 -3.39 4.93
C GLY A 82 12.15 -3.79 3.51
N LEU A 83 11.61 -3.12 2.49
CA LEU A 83 11.89 -3.41 1.08
C LEU A 83 13.02 -2.53 0.52
N ALA A 84 13.43 -2.76 -0.72
CA ALA A 84 14.26 -1.80 -1.47
C ALA A 84 13.36 -0.82 -2.24
N LEU A 85 13.81 0.42 -2.40
CA LEU A 85 13.16 1.37 -3.32
C LEU A 85 13.23 0.85 -4.76
N PRO A 86 12.11 0.93 -5.52
CA PRO A 86 12.05 0.52 -6.91
C PRO A 86 12.73 1.51 -7.88
#